data_AF-A0AAV2HVB1-F1
#
_entry.id   AF-A0AAV2HVB1-F1
#
_cell.length_a   1.000
_cell.length_b   1.000
_cell.length_c   1.000
_cell.angle_alpha   90.00
_cell.angle_beta   90.00
_cell.angle_gamma   90.00
#
_symmetry.space_group_name_H-M   'P 1'
#
loop_
_entity.id
_entity.type
_entity.pdbx_description
1 polymer ?
#
loop_
_entity_poly.entity_id
_entity_poly.type
_entity_poly.pdbx_seq_one_letter_code
_entity_poly.pdbx_strand_id
1 'polypeptide(L)'
;MDAIAIGRPPEGGEEKFWEPEQCWLHCDQSADRIGLHGYQGAVYLEECCDDDWTFEVVEGSHNYFAEFMELIQKPRCTKVSKENLEWFSKRGCLRKRVACPKGGLLLWDSRLLHANARPVRGRSHPGRWRFVIFVCMTPAAWATPVDLEAKVKAYNSLSLTGHWPSSGIVTFSSELKEGSVPDPCPLQKLPEVATTDTARKLAGVTPYDAIEEVPYIPKFDQSKLSQIMK
;
A
#
# COMPACT_ATOMS: atom_id res chain seq x y z
N MET A 1 -3.96 -7.49 -7.45
CA MET A 1 -3.39 -6.13 -7.54
C MET A 1 -4.26 -5.26 -6.68
N ASP A 2 -3.65 -4.41 -5.87
CA ASP A 2 -4.40 -3.68 -4.85
C ASP A 2 -4.99 -2.40 -5.47
N ALA A 3 -4.13 -1.61 -6.11
CA ALA A 3 -4.51 -0.39 -6.78
C ALA A 3 -3.43 0.04 -7.77
N ILE A 4 -3.78 1.02 -8.62
CA ILE A 4 -2.85 1.73 -9.49
C ILE A 4 -2.86 3.20 -9.09
N ALA A 5 -1.71 3.85 -9.16
CA ALA A 5 -1.63 5.31 -9.06
C ALA A 5 -0.89 5.90 -10.26
N ILE A 6 -1.49 6.92 -10.84
CA ILE A 6 -0.95 7.70 -11.95
C ILE A 6 -0.78 9.14 -11.46
N GLY A 7 0.40 9.72 -11.66
CA GLY A 7 0.73 11.09 -11.23
C GLY A 7 1.16 11.94 -12.42
N ARG A 8 0.44 13.05 -12.65
CA ARG A 8 0.76 14.02 -13.71
C ARG A 8 1.94 14.90 -13.32
N PRO A 9 2.81 15.28 -14.27
CA PRO A 9 3.83 16.30 -14.04
C PRO A 9 3.20 17.64 -13.59
N PRO A 10 3.67 18.25 -12.49
CA PRO A 10 3.10 19.50 -11.97
C PRO A 10 3.51 20.75 -12.76
N GLU A 11 4.48 20.65 -13.67
CA GLU A 11 4.98 21.80 -14.44
C GLU A 11 3.90 22.49 -15.29
N GLY A 12 2.88 21.74 -15.73
CA GLY A 12 1.74 22.27 -16.48
C GLY A 12 0.69 23.01 -15.63
N GLY A 13 0.85 23.07 -14.30
CA GLY A 13 -0.04 23.79 -13.38
C GLY A 13 -1.33 23.04 -12.99
N GLU A 14 -1.62 21.88 -13.58
CA GLU A 14 -2.77 21.03 -13.19
C GLU A 14 -2.54 20.31 -11.85
N GLU A 15 -1.28 20.06 -11.49
CA GLU A 15 -0.90 19.43 -10.24
C GLU A 15 -0.04 20.37 -9.39
N LYS A 16 -0.07 20.16 -8.08
CA LYS A 16 0.76 20.94 -7.15
C LYS A 16 2.13 20.30 -7.01
N PHE A 17 3.16 21.13 -6.84
CA PHE A 17 4.44 20.67 -6.33
C PHE A 17 4.31 20.28 -4.85
N TRP A 18 5.31 19.52 -4.39
CA TRP A 18 5.47 19.21 -2.98
C TRP A 18 5.80 20.46 -2.18
N GLU A 19 5.23 20.53 -0.97
CA GLU A 19 5.50 21.57 0.01
C GLU A 19 5.79 20.90 1.36
N PRO A 20 6.75 21.39 2.16
CA PRO A 20 7.11 20.80 3.44
C PRO A 20 5.94 20.63 4.42
N GLU A 21 4.98 21.55 4.37
CA GLU A 21 3.78 21.58 5.22
C GLU A 21 2.73 20.56 4.78
N GLN A 22 2.82 20.01 3.57
CA GLN A 22 1.96 18.92 3.13
C GLN A 22 2.42 17.62 3.80
N CYS A 23 1.76 17.30 4.91
CA CYS A 23 1.93 16.05 5.63
C CYS A 23 0.75 15.13 5.32
N TRP A 24 0.85 14.34 4.25
CA TRP A 24 -0.07 13.22 3.96
C TRP A 24 0.46 11.88 4.52
N LEU A 25 1.48 11.95 5.37
CA LEU A 25 2.06 10.79 6.04
C LEU A 25 0.98 10.13 6.92
N HIS A 26 0.79 8.84 6.70
CA HIS A 26 -0.18 7.98 7.38
C HIS A 26 0.43 6.60 7.57
N CYS A 27 -0.21 5.76 8.37
CA CYS A 27 0.05 4.32 8.38
C CYS A 27 -1.26 3.59 8.10
N ASP A 28 -1.18 2.52 7.31
CA ASP A 28 -2.36 1.77 6.90
C ASP A 28 -2.81 0.76 7.96
N GLN A 29 -1.86 0.28 8.79
CA GLN A 29 -2.18 -0.60 9.90
C GLN A 29 -3.00 0.11 10.97
N SER A 30 -4.10 -0.52 11.38
CA SER A 30 -4.99 -0.06 12.43
C SER A 30 -4.53 -0.45 13.84
N ALA A 31 -5.02 0.27 14.86
CA ALA A 31 -4.60 0.14 16.25
C ALA A 31 -4.90 -1.23 16.89
N ASP A 32 -5.87 -1.97 16.34
CA ASP A 32 -6.24 -3.32 16.77
C ASP A 32 -5.23 -4.40 16.32
N ARG A 33 -4.37 -4.09 15.36
CA ARG A 33 -3.40 -5.04 14.81
C ARG A 33 -2.11 -5.02 15.64
N ILE A 34 -1.84 -6.11 16.35
CA ILE A 34 -0.68 -6.24 17.25
C ILE A 34 0.50 -6.80 16.46
N GLY A 35 1.61 -6.05 16.43
CA GLY A 35 2.80 -6.46 15.70
C GLY A 35 2.65 -6.29 14.19
N LEU A 36 3.34 -7.12 13.41
CA LEU A 36 3.30 -7.07 11.95
C LEU A 36 2.00 -7.70 11.41
N HIS A 37 1.32 -7.07 10.45
CA HIS A 37 0.17 -7.66 9.76
C HIS A 37 0.28 -7.65 8.23
N GLY A 38 1.22 -6.90 7.65
CA GLY A 38 1.37 -6.84 6.20
C GLY A 38 2.66 -6.17 5.76
N TYR A 39 3.15 -6.62 4.62
CA TYR A 39 4.14 -5.91 3.84
C TYR A 39 3.46 -5.36 2.60
N GLN A 40 3.45 -4.04 2.50
CA GLN A 40 2.92 -3.33 1.37
C GLN A 40 4.07 -2.98 0.43
N GLY A 41 3.73 -2.76 -0.83
CA GLY A 41 4.71 -2.51 -1.86
C GLY A 41 4.15 -1.71 -3.02
N ALA A 42 5.08 -1.11 -3.74
CA ALA A 42 4.81 -0.30 -4.92
C ALA A 42 5.83 -0.65 -6.00
N VAL A 43 5.36 -1.20 -7.11
CA VAL A 43 6.16 -1.41 -8.31
C VAL A 43 6.10 -0.15 -9.15
N TYR A 44 7.26 0.45 -9.39
CA TYR A 44 7.40 1.66 -10.19
C TYR A 44 7.61 1.31 -11.65
N LEU A 45 6.70 1.73 -12.54
CA LEU A 45 6.79 1.46 -13.98
C LEU A 45 7.56 2.55 -14.73
N GLU A 46 7.97 3.60 -14.04
CA GLU A 46 8.87 4.63 -14.51
C GLU A 46 9.89 4.94 -13.41
N GLU A 47 11.07 5.40 -13.79
CA GLU A 47 12.09 5.82 -12.83
C GLU A 47 11.56 6.97 -11.95
N CYS A 48 11.94 7.00 -10.67
CA CYS A 48 11.72 8.18 -9.84
C CYS A 48 12.97 8.50 -9.02
N CYS A 49 13.45 9.74 -9.15
CA CYS A 49 14.46 10.29 -8.26
C CYS A 49 13.80 10.76 -6.94
N ASP A 50 14.61 11.23 -5.99
CA ASP A 50 14.11 11.76 -4.73
C ASP A 50 13.31 13.07 -4.92
N ASP A 51 13.60 13.86 -5.95
CA ASP A 51 12.87 15.08 -6.32
C ASP A 51 11.62 14.85 -7.21
N ASP A 52 11.35 13.60 -7.60
CA ASP A 52 10.23 13.21 -8.47
C ASP A 52 8.95 12.84 -7.71
N TRP A 53 7.96 12.32 -8.44
CA TRP A 53 6.82 11.59 -7.90
C TRP A 53 7.24 10.30 -7.21
N THR A 54 7.65 10.40 -5.94
CA THR A 54 8.32 9.33 -5.22
C THR A 54 7.51 8.87 -4.00
N PHE A 55 8.08 7.95 -3.23
CA PHE A 55 7.55 7.48 -1.97
C PHE A 55 8.25 8.23 -0.83
N GLU A 56 7.48 8.78 0.10
CA GLU A 56 8.00 9.43 1.30
C GLU A 56 7.72 8.57 2.52
N VAL A 57 8.72 8.42 3.39
CA VAL A 57 8.65 7.61 4.60
C VAL A 57 9.20 8.36 5.78
N VAL A 58 8.78 7.95 6.98
CA VAL A 58 9.49 8.27 8.22
C VAL A 58 10.21 7.00 8.66
N GLU A 59 11.46 6.85 8.23
CA GLU A 59 12.30 5.68 8.52
C GLU A 59 12.40 5.47 10.03
N GLY A 60 12.23 4.21 10.47
CA GLY A 60 12.23 3.83 11.88
C GLY A 60 10.88 3.99 12.60
N SER A 61 9.90 4.70 12.02
CA SER A 61 8.60 4.96 12.69
C SER A 61 7.80 3.70 13.06
N HIS A 62 7.94 2.62 12.28
CA HIS A 62 7.26 1.35 12.54
C HIS A 62 7.66 0.72 13.90
N ASN A 63 8.86 1.01 14.42
CA ASN A 63 9.32 0.54 15.73
C ASN A 63 8.52 1.16 16.90
N TYR A 64 7.91 2.32 16.65
CA TYR A 64 7.16 3.09 17.64
C TYR A 64 5.65 3.05 17.41
N PHE A 65 5.16 2.21 16.48
CA PHE A 65 3.76 2.18 16.09
C PHE A 65 2.81 1.97 17.27
N ALA A 66 3.09 0.99 18.15
CA ALA A 66 2.23 0.72 19.30
C ALA A 66 2.14 1.93 20.25
N GLU A 67 3.29 2.50 20.65
CA GLU A 67 3.36 3.70 21.49
C GLU A 67 2.65 4.89 20.83
N PHE A 68 2.80 5.04 19.51
CA PHE A 68 2.16 6.11 18.76
C PHE A 68 0.65 5.95 18.67
N MET A 69 0.13 4.74 18.46
CA MET A 69 -1.32 4.49 18.43
C MET A 69 -1.96 4.75 19.80
N GLU A 70 -1.27 4.41 20.90
CA GLU A 70 -1.69 4.77 22.26
C GLU A 70 -1.66 6.29 22.49
N LEU A 71 -0.65 6.99 21.97
CA LEU A 71 -0.56 8.45 22.09
C LEU A 71 -1.74 9.15 21.41
N ILE A 72 -2.08 8.76 20.19
CA ILE A 72 -3.11 9.45 19.40
C ILE A 72 -4.53 9.00 19.75
N GLN A 73 -4.70 7.84 20.40
CA GLN A 73 -5.99 7.24 20.78
C GLN A 73 -7.02 7.24 19.63
N LYS A 74 -6.55 6.87 18.43
CA LYS A 74 -7.37 6.77 17.22
C LYS A 74 -7.29 5.36 16.64
N PRO A 75 -8.34 4.87 15.96
CA PRO A 75 -8.31 3.57 15.33
C PRO A 75 -7.26 3.48 14.21
N ARG A 76 -6.97 4.60 13.53
CA ARG A 76 -6.00 4.71 12.43
C ARG A 76 -5.34 6.08 12.42
N CYS A 77 -4.09 6.15 11.96
CA CYS A 77 -3.43 7.41 11.63
C CYS A 77 -3.59 7.69 10.13
N THR A 78 -4.67 8.36 9.73
CA THR A 78 -4.91 8.75 8.32
C THR A 78 -4.14 10.01 7.89
N LYS A 79 -3.61 10.76 8.87
CA LYS A 79 -2.77 11.93 8.66
C LYS A 79 -2.04 12.27 9.96
N VAL A 80 -0.71 12.24 9.93
CA VAL A 80 0.13 12.61 11.08
C VAL A 80 0.19 14.14 11.23
N SER A 81 0.10 14.63 12.47
CA SER A 81 0.26 16.05 12.78
C SER A 81 1.73 16.48 12.78
N LYS A 82 1.99 17.79 12.78
CA LYS A 82 3.36 18.31 12.85
C LYS A 82 4.02 17.95 14.18
N GLU A 83 3.29 18.09 15.28
CA GLU A 83 3.74 17.76 16.64
C GLU A 83 4.11 16.28 16.76
N ASN A 84 3.30 15.41 16.16
CA ASN A 84 3.58 13.98 16.13
C ASN A 84 4.76 13.63 15.22
N LEU A 85 4.95 14.33 14.10
CA LEU A 85 6.13 14.15 13.26
C LEU A 85 7.42 14.57 14.02
N GLU A 86 7.38 15.65 14.80
CA GLU A 86 8.47 16.03 15.70
C GLU A 86 8.72 15.00 16.79
N TRP A 87 7.67 14.35 17.31
CA TRP A 87 7.77 13.27 18.29
C TRP A 87 8.57 12.08 17.74
N PHE A 88 8.39 11.73 16.47
CA PHE A 88 9.19 10.71 15.78
C PHE A 88 10.62 11.18 15.53
N SER A 89 10.80 12.44 15.12
CA SER A 89 12.13 13.03 14.90
C SER A 89 12.99 13.02 16.18
N LYS A 90 12.41 13.38 17.33
CA LYS A 90 13.07 13.32 18.65
C LYS A 90 13.50 11.89 19.07
N ARG A 91 12.91 10.87 18.44
CA ARG A 91 13.26 9.44 18.62
C ARG A 91 14.22 8.92 17.53
N GLY A 92 14.80 9.82 16.75
CA GLY A 92 15.78 9.48 15.71
C GLY A 92 15.16 8.95 14.41
N CYS A 93 13.84 9.05 14.24
CA CYS A 93 13.21 8.66 12.97
C CYS A 93 13.43 9.74 11.90
N LEU A 94 13.66 9.33 10.65
CA LEU A 94 14.07 10.23 9.57
C LEU A 94 13.03 10.30 8.45
N ARG A 95 12.54 11.51 8.14
CA ARG A 95 11.68 11.73 6.96
C ARG A 95 12.54 11.69 5.70
N LYS A 96 12.28 10.73 4.81
CA LYS A 96 13.05 10.49 3.58
C LYS A 96 12.15 10.33 2.38
N ARG A 97 12.66 10.73 1.21
CA ARG A 97 12.09 10.48 -0.10
C ARG A 97 12.91 9.39 -0.77
N VAL A 98 12.27 8.35 -1.29
CA VAL A 98 12.92 7.09 -1.66
C VAL A 98 12.95 6.92 -3.17
N ALA A 99 14.08 7.20 -3.80
CA ALA A 99 14.26 6.95 -5.23
C ALA A 99 14.07 5.45 -5.57
N CYS A 100 13.53 5.18 -6.75
CA CYS A 100 13.28 3.82 -7.23
C CYS A 100 13.54 3.77 -8.74
N PRO A 101 14.38 2.84 -9.23
CA PRO A 101 14.57 2.67 -10.66
C PRO A 101 13.30 2.12 -11.32
N LYS A 102 13.19 2.30 -12.63
CA LYS A 102 12.12 1.70 -13.44
C LYS A 102 12.11 0.17 -13.28
N GLY A 103 10.94 -0.38 -12.98
CA GLY A 103 10.74 -1.80 -12.65
C GLY A 103 11.08 -2.17 -11.20
N GLY A 104 11.56 -1.21 -10.39
CA GLY A 104 11.88 -1.43 -8.99
C GLY A 104 10.64 -1.62 -8.11
N LEU A 105 10.81 -2.40 -7.05
CA LEU A 105 9.80 -2.61 -6.00
C LEU A 105 10.27 -1.91 -4.72
N LEU A 106 9.49 -0.96 -4.25
CA LEU A 106 9.58 -0.50 -2.86
C LEU A 106 8.70 -1.40 -2.00
N LEU A 107 9.24 -1.88 -0.87
CA LEU A 107 8.53 -2.71 0.10
C LEU A 107 8.64 -2.07 1.49
N TRP A 108 7.54 -2.02 2.22
CA TRP A 108 7.51 -1.47 3.58
C TRP A 108 6.56 -2.24 4.50
N ASP A 109 6.83 -2.12 5.80
CA ASP A 109 5.97 -2.61 6.86
C ASP A 109 4.71 -1.73 6.96
N SER A 110 3.51 -2.33 7.06
CA SER A 110 2.24 -1.58 7.13
C SER A 110 2.12 -0.60 8.31
N ARG A 111 3.00 -0.70 9.31
CA ARG A 111 3.13 0.22 10.45
C ARG A 111 3.95 1.47 10.15
N LEU A 112 4.74 1.47 9.08
CA LEU A 112 5.62 2.59 8.72
C LEU A 112 4.78 3.80 8.33
N LEU A 113 5.10 4.98 8.87
CA LEU A 113 4.51 6.22 8.37
C LEU A 113 5.03 6.50 6.96
N HIS A 114 4.12 6.67 6.02
CA HIS A 114 4.44 6.85 4.62
C HIS A 114 3.40 7.69 3.86
N ALA A 115 3.78 8.17 2.67
CA ALA A 115 2.92 8.91 1.76
C ALA A 115 3.42 8.83 0.32
N ASN A 116 2.53 9.09 -0.63
CA ASN A 116 2.96 9.50 -1.95
C ASN A 116 3.55 10.92 -1.87
N ALA A 117 4.72 11.12 -2.48
CA ALA A 117 5.40 12.39 -2.51
C ALA A 117 5.23 13.03 -3.88
N ARG A 118 4.67 14.24 -3.91
CA ARG A 118 4.64 15.07 -5.12
C ARG A 118 6.07 15.45 -5.55
N PRO A 119 6.31 15.82 -6.81
CA PRO A 119 7.62 16.28 -7.23
C PRO A 119 7.98 17.62 -6.59
N VAL A 120 9.26 17.85 -6.39
CA VAL A 120 9.80 19.10 -5.84
C VAL A 120 9.94 20.13 -6.97
N ARG A 121 9.70 21.40 -6.68
CA ARG A 121 9.87 22.48 -7.66
C ARG A 121 11.33 22.55 -8.11
N GLY A 122 11.56 22.59 -9.42
CA GLY A 122 12.91 22.61 -9.98
C GLY A 122 13.60 21.25 -10.02
N ARG A 123 12.83 20.15 -9.93
CA ARG A 123 13.36 18.79 -10.08
C ARG A 123 14.19 18.61 -11.35
N SER A 124 15.08 17.63 -11.29
CA SER A 124 16.05 17.30 -12.32
C SER A 124 15.40 16.83 -13.63
N HIS A 125 14.22 16.21 -13.55
CA HIS A 125 13.54 15.57 -14.69
C HIS A 125 12.09 16.09 -14.87
N PRO A 126 11.91 17.34 -15.35
CA PRO A 126 10.58 17.90 -15.57
C PRO A 126 9.80 17.10 -16.62
N GLY A 127 8.47 17.06 -16.49
CA GLY A 127 7.61 16.31 -17.41
C GLY A 127 7.57 14.80 -17.16
N ARG A 128 8.35 14.25 -16.22
CA ARG A 128 8.31 12.84 -15.87
C ARG A 128 7.01 12.49 -15.14
N TRP A 129 6.28 11.51 -15.67
CA TRP A 129 5.05 10.95 -15.13
C TRP A 129 5.32 9.89 -14.08
N ARG A 130 4.32 9.66 -13.22
CA ARG A 130 4.33 8.54 -12.27
C ARG A 130 3.37 7.45 -12.72
N PHE A 131 3.85 6.21 -12.68
CA PHE A 131 3.03 5.02 -12.88
C PHE A 131 3.42 3.98 -11.83
N VAL A 132 2.50 3.67 -10.92
CA VAL A 132 2.75 2.74 -9.81
C VAL A 132 1.65 1.71 -9.70
N ILE A 133 2.06 0.46 -9.48
CA ILE A 133 1.18 -0.64 -9.12
C ILE A 133 1.40 -0.94 -7.64
N PHE A 134 0.34 -0.88 -6.84
CA PHE A 134 0.38 -1.31 -5.45
C PHE A 134 0.18 -2.82 -5.34
N VAL A 135 1.03 -3.43 -4.53
CA VAL A 135 1.04 -4.86 -4.22
C VAL A 135 1.18 -5.05 -2.73
N CYS A 136 0.43 -5.96 -2.14
CA CYS A 136 0.60 -6.35 -0.75
C CYS A 136 0.70 -7.87 -0.68
N MET A 137 1.69 -8.36 0.07
CA MET A 137 1.97 -9.79 0.19
C MET A 137 2.13 -10.18 1.65
N THR A 138 1.58 -11.34 2.01
CA THR A 138 1.77 -11.97 3.31
C THR A 138 1.93 -13.48 3.13
N PRO A 139 2.52 -14.19 4.11
CA PRO A 139 2.55 -15.65 4.10
C PRO A 139 1.15 -16.24 3.94
N ALA A 140 1.02 -17.30 3.12
CA ALA A 140 -0.25 -18.00 2.92
C ALA A 140 -0.86 -18.52 4.23
N ALA A 141 0.00 -18.90 5.19
CA ALA A 141 -0.38 -19.35 6.53
C ALA A 141 -1.18 -18.32 7.34
N TRP A 142 -1.14 -17.03 6.97
CA TRP A 142 -1.90 -15.99 7.66
C TRP A 142 -3.35 -15.88 7.17
N ALA A 143 -3.68 -16.45 6.00
CA ALA A 143 -4.99 -16.34 5.40
C ALA A 143 -5.94 -17.42 5.97
N THR A 144 -7.17 -17.01 6.30
CA THR A 144 -8.22 -17.98 6.63
C THR A 144 -8.81 -18.62 5.37
N PRO A 145 -9.52 -19.75 5.48
CA PRO A 145 -10.24 -20.32 4.33
C PRO A 145 -11.19 -19.33 3.65
N VAL A 146 -11.88 -18.48 4.43
CA VAL A 146 -12.77 -17.43 3.92
C VAL A 146 -12.01 -16.38 3.11
N ASP A 147 -10.82 -15.99 3.58
CA ASP A 147 -9.96 -15.08 2.82
C ASP A 147 -9.53 -15.71 1.48
N LEU A 148 -9.12 -16.98 1.48
CA LEU A 148 -8.73 -17.69 0.25
C LEU A 148 -9.89 -17.81 -0.74
N GLU A 149 -11.10 -18.11 -0.27
CA GLU A 149 -12.30 -18.12 -1.11
C GLU A 149 -12.56 -16.75 -1.77
N ALA A 150 -12.39 -15.65 -1.01
CA ALA A 150 -12.51 -14.30 -1.55
C ALA A 150 -11.47 -14.03 -2.65
N LYS A 151 -10.22 -14.51 -2.49
CA LYS A 151 -9.17 -14.38 -3.52
C LYS A 151 -9.51 -15.19 -4.78
N VAL A 152 -9.98 -16.42 -4.62
CA VAL A 152 -10.44 -17.26 -5.74
C VAL A 152 -11.54 -16.55 -6.51
N LYS A 153 -12.54 -16.00 -5.81
CA LYS A 153 -13.61 -15.22 -6.43
C LYS A 153 -13.05 -14.02 -7.21
N ALA A 154 -12.21 -13.20 -6.56
CA ALA A 154 -11.63 -12.02 -7.17
C ALA A 154 -10.80 -12.34 -8.43
N TYR A 155 -10.02 -13.41 -8.39
CA TYR A 155 -9.23 -13.88 -9.53
C TYR A 155 -10.12 -14.28 -10.71
N ASN A 156 -11.17 -15.07 -10.45
CA ASN A 156 -12.08 -15.55 -11.49
C ASN A 156 -12.95 -14.42 -12.07
N SER A 157 -13.29 -13.41 -11.27
CA SER A 157 -14.08 -12.25 -11.70
C SER A 157 -13.24 -11.06 -12.16
N LEU A 158 -11.92 -11.21 -12.33
CA LEU A 158 -10.98 -10.16 -12.74
C LEU A 158 -11.09 -8.88 -11.88
N SER A 159 -11.40 -9.06 -10.60
CA SER A 159 -11.63 -7.97 -9.64
C SER A 159 -10.33 -7.56 -8.95
N LEU A 160 -10.28 -6.31 -8.50
CA LEU A 160 -9.17 -5.82 -7.67
C LEU A 160 -9.40 -6.19 -6.20
N THR A 161 -8.34 -6.16 -5.40
CA THR A 161 -8.39 -6.46 -3.96
C THR A 161 -7.94 -5.26 -3.13
N GLY A 162 -8.28 -5.21 -1.84
CA GLY A 162 -7.68 -4.26 -0.90
C GLY A 162 -6.24 -4.62 -0.53
N HIS A 163 -5.58 -3.72 0.21
CA HIS A 163 -4.18 -3.87 0.66
C HIS A 163 -3.97 -4.82 1.85
N TRP A 164 -4.92 -5.74 2.10
CA TRP A 164 -4.82 -6.79 3.13
C TRP A 164 -4.98 -8.17 2.49
N PRO A 165 -3.89 -8.87 2.14
CA PRO A 165 -3.92 -10.04 1.26
C PRO A 165 -4.26 -11.36 1.98
N SER A 166 -4.43 -11.33 3.30
CA SER A 166 -4.69 -12.51 4.14
C SER A 166 -5.64 -12.25 5.31
N SER A 167 -6.37 -11.13 5.33
CA SER A 167 -7.31 -10.84 6.42
C SER A 167 -8.33 -9.79 6.00
N GLY A 168 -9.60 -10.17 5.96
CA GLY A 168 -10.69 -9.25 5.65
C GLY A 168 -10.62 -8.75 4.22
N ILE A 169 -10.44 -9.66 3.27
CA ILE A 169 -10.21 -9.34 1.85
C ILE A 169 -11.43 -8.61 1.28
N VAL A 170 -11.22 -7.34 0.94
CA VAL A 170 -12.17 -6.51 0.22
C VAL A 170 -11.90 -6.62 -1.27
N THR A 171 -12.94 -6.73 -2.08
CA THR A 171 -12.85 -6.77 -3.54
C THR A 171 -13.52 -5.56 -4.16
N PHE A 172 -12.94 -5.04 -5.24
CA PHE A 172 -13.49 -3.92 -6.01
C PHE A 172 -13.78 -4.38 -7.43
N SER A 173 -14.93 -3.97 -7.97
CA SER A 173 -15.26 -4.24 -9.37
C SER A 173 -14.25 -3.55 -10.30
N SER A 174 -13.86 -4.26 -11.35
CA SER A 174 -13.07 -3.72 -12.46
C SER A 174 -13.97 -3.10 -13.55
N GLU A 175 -15.29 -3.17 -13.38
CA GLU A 175 -16.24 -2.53 -14.28
C GLU A 175 -16.15 -1.01 -14.18
N LEU A 176 -16.02 -0.37 -15.34
CA LEU A 176 -16.08 1.08 -15.46
C LEU A 176 -17.55 1.50 -15.58
N LYS A 177 -17.91 2.57 -14.87
CA LYS A 177 -19.23 3.18 -15.06
C LYS A 177 -19.37 3.65 -16.51
N GLU A 178 -20.51 3.37 -17.13
CA GLU A 178 -20.79 3.80 -18.50
C GLU A 178 -20.59 5.33 -18.66
N GLY A 179 -19.89 5.72 -19.73
CA GLY A 179 -19.54 7.11 -20.02
C GLY A 179 -18.45 7.73 -19.13
N SER A 180 -17.86 6.99 -18.19
CA SER A 180 -16.77 7.51 -17.34
C SER A 180 -15.44 7.69 -18.09
N VAL A 181 -15.26 6.97 -19.20
CA VAL A 181 -14.10 7.10 -20.09
C VAL A 181 -14.57 7.07 -21.55
N PRO A 182 -13.93 7.84 -22.46
CA PRO A 182 -14.32 7.87 -23.88
C PRO A 182 -14.13 6.54 -24.61
N ASP A 183 -13.10 5.79 -24.25
CA ASP A 183 -12.74 4.51 -24.89
C ASP A 183 -12.34 3.49 -23.80
N PRO A 184 -13.33 2.80 -23.18
CA PRO A 184 -13.05 1.82 -22.14
C PRO A 184 -12.37 0.58 -22.73
N CYS A 185 -11.24 0.19 -22.15
CA CYS A 185 -10.56 -1.07 -22.48
C CYS A 185 -10.57 -2.01 -21.24
N PRO A 186 -11.72 -2.63 -20.92
CA PRO A 186 -11.82 -3.53 -19.77
C PRO A 186 -11.02 -4.82 -20.01
N LEU A 187 -10.33 -5.29 -18.97
CA LEU A 187 -9.64 -6.58 -19.02
C LEU A 187 -10.68 -7.71 -19.12
N GLN A 188 -10.70 -8.41 -20.25
CA GLN A 188 -11.66 -9.51 -20.50
C GLN A 188 -11.12 -10.89 -20.10
N LYS A 189 -9.78 -11.04 -20.08
CA LYS A 189 -9.10 -12.27 -19.71
C LYS A 189 -7.79 -11.96 -19.03
N LEU A 190 -7.35 -12.83 -18.13
CA LEU A 190 -6.02 -12.72 -17.56
C LEU A 190 -4.94 -12.89 -18.65
N PRO A 191 -3.82 -12.15 -18.55
CA PRO A 191 -2.67 -12.41 -19.40
C PRO A 191 -2.07 -13.79 -19.07
N GLU A 192 -1.40 -14.41 -20.03
CA GLU A 192 -0.84 -15.77 -19.90
C GLU A 192 0.04 -15.93 -18.65
N VAL A 193 0.90 -14.94 -18.37
CA VAL A 193 1.77 -14.93 -17.17
C VAL A 193 0.98 -15.05 -15.86
N ALA A 194 -0.23 -14.49 -15.81
CA ALA A 194 -1.10 -14.53 -14.63
C ALA A 194 -1.88 -15.86 -14.50
N THR A 195 -1.86 -16.71 -15.53
CA THR A 195 -2.52 -18.03 -15.53
C THR A 195 -1.59 -19.19 -15.14
N THR A 196 -0.30 -18.91 -14.97
CA THR A 196 0.70 -19.91 -14.55
C THR A 196 0.41 -20.46 -13.15
N ASP A 197 0.88 -21.67 -12.86
CA ASP A 197 0.71 -22.28 -11.52
C ASP A 197 1.35 -21.43 -10.41
N THR A 198 2.51 -20.82 -10.69
CA THR A 198 3.16 -19.88 -9.77
C THR A 198 2.28 -18.68 -9.48
N ALA A 199 1.71 -18.04 -10.51
CA ALA A 199 0.83 -16.90 -10.33
C ALA A 199 -0.45 -17.28 -9.54
N ARG A 200 -1.03 -18.44 -9.83
CA ARG A 200 -2.21 -18.95 -9.11
C ARG A 200 -1.91 -19.28 -7.65
N LYS A 201 -0.73 -19.82 -7.33
CA LYS A 201 -0.27 -20.04 -5.95
C LYS A 201 -0.06 -18.71 -5.21
N LEU A 202 0.62 -17.73 -5.82
CA LEU A 202 0.82 -16.39 -5.25
C LEU A 202 -0.50 -15.65 -5.04
N ALA A 203 -1.44 -15.77 -5.97
CA ALA A 203 -2.77 -15.20 -5.87
C ALA A 203 -3.66 -15.92 -4.83
N GLY A 204 -3.22 -17.03 -4.23
CA GLY A 204 -4.02 -17.82 -3.30
C GLY A 204 -5.19 -18.55 -3.95
N VAL A 205 -5.14 -18.76 -5.26
CA VAL A 205 -6.13 -19.52 -6.04
C VAL A 205 -5.86 -21.02 -5.96
N THR A 206 -4.59 -21.38 -5.90
CA THR A 206 -4.12 -22.76 -5.75
C THR A 206 -3.35 -22.86 -4.43
N PRO A 207 -3.63 -23.88 -3.60
CA PRO A 207 -2.90 -24.06 -2.35
C PRO A 207 -1.44 -24.43 -2.62
N TYR A 208 -0.60 -24.19 -1.62
CA TYR A 208 0.76 -24.73 -1.59
C TYR A 208 0.70 -26.19 -1.14
N ASP A 209 1.60 -27.03 -1.66
CA ASP A 209 1.63 -28.46 -1.39
C ASP A 209 1.97 -28.76 0.08
N ALA A 210 2.73 -27.86 0.71
CA ALA A 210 2.93 -27.78 2.15
C ALA A 210 2.91 -26.32 2.58
N ILE A 211 2.27 -26.04 3.71
CA ILE A 211 2.40 -24.75 4.40
C ILE A 211 3.48 -24.95 5.45
N GLU A 212 4.65 -24.34 5.24
CA GLU A 212 5.71 -24.36 6.24
C GLU A 212 5.23 -23.75 7.56
N GLU A 213 5.72 -24.26 8.68
CA GLU A 213 5.51 -23.63 9.97
C GLU A 213 6.04 -22.19 9.92
N VAL A 214 5.15 -21.22 10.07
CA VAL A 214 5.55 -19.82 10.09
C VAL A 214 5.92 -19.40 11.51
N PRO A 215 7.04 -18.68 11.71
CA PRO A 215 7.48 -18.27 13.04
C PRO A 215 6.57 -17.21 13.68
N TYR A 216 5.63 -16.65 12.91
CA TYR A 216 4.78 -15.56 13.35
C TYR A 216 3.37 -15.67 12.76
N ILE A 217 2.36 -15.49 13.61
CA ILE A 217 0.94 -15.37 13.26
C ILE A 217 0.43 -14.01 13.77
N PRO A 218 -0.19 -13.18 12.90
CA PRO A 218 -0.75 -11.89 13.31
C PRO A 218 -1.80 -12.03 14.41
N LYS A 219 -1.83 -11.06 15.33
CA LYS A 219 -2.75 -11.06 16.49
C LYS A 219 -3.56 -9.77 16.53
N PHE A 220 -4.82 -9.90 16.93
CA PHE A 220 -5.73 -8.76 17.05
C PHE A 220 -6.05 -8.47 18.51
N ASP A 221 -6.06 -7.19 18.88
CA ASP A 221 -6.60 -6.69 20.13
C ASP A 221 -8.13 -6.58 20.01
N GLN A 222 -8.81 -7.58 20.59
CA GLN A 222 -10.27 -7.67 20.54
C GLN A 222 -10.97 -6.47 21.19
N SER A 223 -10.32 -5.80 22.15
CA SER A 223 -10.91 -4.63 22.83
C SER A 223 -11.05 -3.42 21.90
N LYS A 224 -10.20 -3.33 20.87
CA LYS A 224 -10.12 -2.19 19.94
C LYS A 224 -10.95 -2.38 18.66
N LEU A 225 -11.37 -3.60 18.34
CA LEU A 225 -12.16 -3.90 17.12
C LEU A 225 -13.49 -3.13 17.05
N SER A 226 -14.15 -2.92 18.20
CA SER A 226 -15.43 -2.20 18.27
C SER A 226 -15.32 -0.72 17.86
N GLN A 227 -14.13 -0.14 17.92
CA GLN A 227 -13.86 1.26 17.57
C GLN A 227 -13.61 1.47 16.06
N ILE A 228 -13.45 0.39 15.30
CA ILE A 228 -13.13 0.41 13.86
C ILE A 228 -14.37 0.16 12.98
N MET A 229 -15.39 -0.51 13.52
CA MET A 229 -16.63 -0.85 12.80
C MET A 229 -17.69 0.28 12.79
N LYS A 230 -17.29 1.51 13.10
CA LYS A 230 -18.12 2.73 13.00
C LYS A 230 -17.51 3.68 11.99
#